data_AF-A0A5B1QV07-F1
#
_entry.id   AF-A0A5B1QV07-F1
#
_cell.length_a   1.000
_cell.length_b   1.000
_cell.length_c   1.000
_cell.angle_alpha   90.00
_cell.angle_beta   90.00
_cell.angle_gamma   90.00
#
_symmetry.space_group_name_H-M   'P 1'
#
loop_
_entity.id
_entity.type
_entity.pdbx_description
1 polymer ?
#
loop_
_entity_poly.entity_id
_entity_poly.type
_entity_poly.pdbx_seq_one_letter_code
_entity_poly.pdbx_strand_id
1 'polypeptide(L)'
;IAGTVATHRAYILLHTSHPPRTFPSRVLSPVQLALRRHALKWNALVNFSWNPLVPVLQGRNDLRAEDNFEADSEVYDATVFADGHLPLHLASVSLHNIDSIANVIEDHLKSPEAVSEQQGAAADVHLFVCTHAARDCRCGERGPILVDALNEEIRRRKTSATTPSVIVGEVGRADGRACEYAANLLVFPHGDWLGHIQPEDAPHVLDAILDAPYIPHDNVRRPPLYGSHWIGRMGLSKEQQVQLFHHPAL
;
A
#
# COMPACT_ATOMS: atom_id res chain seq x y z
N ILE A 1 6.29 -12.72 -15.02
CA ILE A 1 6.50 -11.73 -13.94
C ILE A 1 5.69 -12.12 -12.70
N ALA A 2 4.49 -12.68 -12.85
CA ALA A 2 3.71 -13.28 -11.76
C ALA A 2 4.54 -14.07 -10.72
N GLY A 3 4.23 -13.87 -9.44
CA GLY A 3 4.87 -14.57 -8.31
C GLY A 3 6.14 -13.91 -7.78
N THR A 4 6.34 -12.61 -8.03
CA THR A 4 7.53 -11.87 -7.56
C THR A 4 7.33 -11.17 -6.22
N VAL A 5 6.07 -10.90 -5.84
CA VAL A 5 5.74 -10.29 -4.55
C VAL A 5 6.04 -11.29 -3.44
N ALA A 6 6.83 -10.86 -2.45
CA ALA A 6 7.14 -11.71 -1.30
C ALA A 6 5.87 -12.00 -0.50
N THR A 7 5.70 -13.24 -0.04
CA THR A 7 4.57 -13.62 0.80
C THR A 7 4.52 -12.77 2.06
N HIS A 8 3.42 -12.06 2.27
CA HIS A 8 3.14 -11.28 3.48
C HIS A 8 1.62 -11.29 3.74
N ARG A 9 1.22 -11.15 5.01
CA ARG A 9 -0.20 -11.17 5.42
C ARG A 9 -0.81 -9.78 5.56
N ALA A 10 0.03 -8.78 5.81
CA ALA A 10 -0.40 -7.40 5.99
C ALA A 10 0.65 -6.41 5.49
N TYR A 11 0.19 -5.23 5.11
CA TYR A 11 1.00 -4.10 4.68
C TYR A 11 0.60 -2.87 5.51
N ILE A 12 1.54 -2.37 6.29
CA ILE A 12 1.36 -1.26 7.22
C ILE A 12 2.02 -0.01 6.62
N LEU A 13 1.23 1.05 6.50
CA LEU A 13 1.68 2.34 6.00
C LEU A 13 1.66 3.38 7.11
N LEU A 14 2.84 3.91 7.43
CA LEU A 14 3.01 5.07 8.30
C LEU A 14 2.89 6.34 7.44
N HIS A 15 1.99 7.25 7.81
CA HIS A 15 1.67 8.45 7.04
C HIS A 15 2.62 9.59 7.39
N THR A 16 3.41 10.00 6.41
CA THR A 16 4.41 11.06 6.52
C THR A 16 3.86 12.39 6.02
N SER A 17 4.43 13.50 6.47
CA SER A 17 4.06 14.85 6.02
C SER A 17 4.68 15.24 4.67
N HIS A 18 5.73 14.52 4.24
CA HIS A 18 6.49 14.81 3.03
C HIS A 18 6.44 13.64 2.05
N PRO A 19 6.44 13.89 0.73
CA PRO A 19 6.38 12.83 -0.27
C PRO A 19 7.66 11.98 -0.30
N PRO A 20 7.57 10.67 -0.64
CA PRO A 20 8.74 9.81 -0.82
C PRO A 20 9.77 10.30 -1.83
N ARG A 21 9.37 11.20 -2.74
CA ARG A 21 10.27 11.92 -3.67
C ARG A 21 11.38 12.70 -2.96
N THR A 22 11.11 13.20 -1.76
CA THR A 22 12.08 13.97 -0.96
C THR A 22 12.82 13.11 0.07
N PHE A 23 12.53 11.81 0.15
CA PHE A 23 13.18 10.96 1.14
C PHE A 23 14.67 10.76 0.82
N PRO A 24 15.54 10.73 1.85
CA PRO A 24 16.93 10.31 1.66
C PRO A 24 17.02 8.86 1.18
N SER A 25 18.18 8.47 0.63
CA SER A 25 18.42 7.09 0.13
C SER A 25 18.27 6.02 1.21
N ARG A 26 18.46 6.42 2.48
CA ARG A 26 18.19 5.65 3.69
C ARG A 26 17.33 6.50 4.61
N VAL A 27 16.15 5.98 4.93
CA VAL A 27 15.26 6.57 5.93
C VAL A 27 15.52 5.87 7.26
N LEU A 28 15.85 6.65 8.29
CA LEU A 28 16.01 6.16 9.65
C LEU A 28 14.81 6.59 10.48
N SER A 29 14.08 5.62 11.02
CA SER A 29 12.92 5.82 11.86
C SER A 29 12.85 4.74 12.94
N PRO A 30 13.05 5.07 14.22
CA PRO A 30 12.85 4.16 15.33
C PRO A 30 11.44 3.61 15.41
N VAL A 31 10.40 4.41 15.17
CA VAL A 31 9.00 3.92 15.20
C VAL A 31 8.81 2.87 14.11
N GLN A 32 9.28 3.11 12.89
CA GLN A 32 9.24 2.11 11.82
C GLN A 32 10.07 0.88 12.19
N LEU A 33 11.28 1.05 12.74
CA LEU A 33 12.14 -0.07 13.11
C LEU A 33 11.52 -0.93 14.21
N ALA A 34 10.96 -0.30 15.24
CA ALA A 34 10.26 -0.96 16.33
C ALA A 34 9.03 -1.71 15.79
N LEU A 35 8.18 -1.04 15.01
CA LEU A 35 6.99 -1.67 14.40
C LEU A 35 7.37 -2.84 13.50
N ARG A 36 8.43 -2.71 12.70
CA ARG A 36 8.95 -3.79 11.84
C ARG A 36 9.36 -5.02 12.65
N ARG A 37 9.95 -4.85 13.84
CA ARG A 37 10.29 -5.98 14.72
C ARG A 37 9.06 -6.74 15.19
N HIS A 38 7.96 -6.05 15.49
CA HIS A 38 6.68 -6.72 15.78
C HIS A 38 6.10 -7.36 14.52
N ALA A 39 6.07 -6.64 13.40
CA ALA A 39 5.51 -7.08 12.12
C ALA A 39 6.14 -8.38 11.59
N LEU A 40 7.41 -8.66 11.89
CA LEU A 40 8.07 -9.93 11.57
C LEU A 40 7.30 -11.15 12.12
N LYS A 41 6.67 -11.03 13.30
CA LYS A 41 5.92 -12.12 13.93
C LYS A 41 4.66 -12.50 13.15
N TRP A 42 4.06 -11.54 12.44
CA TRP A 42 2.83 -11.74 11.68
C TRP A 42 3.08 -11.83 10.17
N ASN A 43 4.35 -11.83 9.76
CA ASN A 43 4.77 -11.76 8.37
C ASN A 43 4.16 -10.55 7.63
N ALA A 44 4.31 -9.36 8.22
CA ALA A 44 3.80 -8.11 7.67
C ALA A 44 4.94 -7.18 7.21
N LEU A 45 4.64 -6.33 6.22
CA LEU A 45 5.53 -5.29 5.72
C LEU A 45 5.16 -3.95 6.35
N VAL A 46 6.16 -3.10 6.61
CA VAL A 46 5.95 -1.73 7.12
C VAL A 46 6.68 -0.77 6.21
N ASN A 47 5.99 0.26 5.75
CA ASN A 47 6.53 1.27 4.86
C ASN A 47 5.96 2.66 5.21
N PHE A 48 6.49 3.68 4.56
CA PHE A 48 5.97 5.04 4.64
C PHE A 48 5.11 5.34 3.44
N SER A 49 4.06 6.11 3.65
CA SER A 49 3.26 6.70 2.59
C SER A 49 3.07 8.18 2.80
N TRP A 50 2.64 8.83 1.72
CA TRP A 50 2.26 10.22 1.71
C TRP A 50 1.05 10.39 0.80
N ASN A 51 0.12 11.23 1.23
CA ASN A 51 -1.00 11.63 0.40
C ASN A 51 -1.31 13.11 0.70
N PRO A 52 -1.38 13.98 -0.32
CA PRO A 52 -1.65 15.40 -0.10
C PRO A 52 -3.06 15.68 0.48
N LEU A 53 -4.00 14.74 0.36
CA LEU A 53 -5.38 14.87 0.82
C LEU A 53 -5.63 14.27 2.21
N VAL A 54 -4.68 13.52 2.77
CA VAL A 54 -4.81 12.90 4.10
C VAL A 54 -4.11 13.81 5.11
N PRO A 55 -4.85 14.50 6.01
CA PRO A 55 -4.24 15.35 7.01
C PRO A 55 -3.43 14.49 7.98
N VAL A 56 -2.12 14.75 8.08
CA VAL A 56 -1.25 14.13 9.07
C VAL A 56 -1.28 14.97 10.35
N LEU A 57 -1.36 14.33 11.52
CA LEU A 57 -1.23 15.03 12.80
C LEU A 57 -0.02 15.97 12.80
N GLN A 58 -0.25 17.25 13.12
CA GLN A 58 0.80 18.26 13.21
C GLN A 58 1.75 17.94 14.37
N GLY A 59 2.90 17.38 14.05
CA GLY A 59 3.96 17.11 15.02
C GLY A 59 5.12 16.32 14.40
N ARG A 60 6.15 17.03 13.92
CA ARG A 60 7.55 16.56 13.74
C ARG A 60 7.79 15.25 12.97
N ASN A 61 7.13 15.02 11.83
CA ASN A 61 7.40 13.86 10.96
C ASN A 61 8.35 14.16 9.79
N ASP A 62 9.42 14.90 10.07
CA ASP A 62 10.49 15.09 9.09
C ASP A 62 11.36 13.83 9.13
N LEU A 63 11.26 12.98 8.11
CA LEU A 63 12.25 11.94 7.86
C LEU A 63 13.58 12.63 7.54
N ARG A 64 14.36 12.95 8.58
CA ARG A 64 15.64 13.68 8.48
C ARG A 64 16.79 12.73 8.16
N ALA A 65 17.83 13.28 7.52
CA ALA A 65 19.14 12.64 7.45
C ALA A 65 19.76 12.54 8.85
N GLU A 66 20.70 11.60 9.02
CA GLU A 66 21.17 10.97 10.26
C GLU A 66 21.64 11.89 11.42
N ASP A 67 21.69 13.22 11.26
CA ASP A 67 22.52 14.09 12.10
C ASP A 67 21.83 14.83 13.26
N ASN A 68 20.49 14.84 13.39
CA ASN A 68 19.80 15.50 14.53
C ASN A 68 18.43 14.88 14.84
N PHE A 69 18.45 13.70 15.46
CA PHE A 69 17.25 12.89 15.67
C PHE A 69 16.82 12.85 17.16
N GLU A 70 15.72 13.53 17.51
CA GLU A 70 15.06 13.39 18.82
C GLU A 70 14.04 12.24 18.76
N ALA A 71 14.48 11.04 19.12
CA ALA A 71 13.73 9.79 18.97
C ALA A 71 12.35 9.76 19.64
N ASP A 72 12.18 10.52 20.72
CA ASP A 72 10.95 10.52 21.52
C ASP A 72 9.84 11.41 20.93
N SER A 73 10.07 12.04 19.77
CA SER A 73 9.09 12.97 19.16
C SER A 73 8.41 12.43 17.89
N GLU A 74 8.77 11.23 17.44
CA GLU A 74 8.25 10.63 16.21
C GLU A 74 6.85 10.02 16.44
N VAL A 75 5.85 10.52 15.71
CA VAL A 75 4.44 10.13 15.87
C VAL A 75 3.74 10.09 14.52
N TYR A 76 3.26 8.93 14.09
CA TYR A 76 2.56 8.76 12.81
C TYR A 76 1.12 8.32 12.96
N ASP A 77 0.25 8.76 12.06
CA ASP A 77 -0.94 7.98 11.76
C ASP A 77 -0.55 6.80 10.88
N ALA A 78 -1.29 5.70 10.97
CA ALA A 78 -1.01 4.51 10.17
C ALA A 78 -2.28 3.88 9.61
N THR A 79 -2.14 3.23 8.47
CA THR A 79 -3.18 2.36 7.92
C THR A 79 -2.61 0.96 7.74
N VAL A 80 -3.34 -0.04 8.22
CA VAL A 80 -3.02 -1.46 8.06
C VAL A 80 -3.96 -2.05 7.05
N PHE A 81 -3.40 -2.57 5.97
CA PHE A 81 -4.11 -3.41 5.02
C PHE A 81 -3.76 -4.86 5.30
N ALA A 82 -4.78 -5.71 5.43
CA ALA A 82 -4.58 -7.11 5.71
C ALA A 82 -5.46 -7.97 4.80
N ASP A 83 -4.93 -9.14 4.47
CA ASP A 83 -5.60 -10.09 3.58
C ASP A 83 -6.95 -10.54 4.17
N GLY A 84 -8.03 -10.14 3.49
CA GLY A 84 -9.40 -10.46 3.90
C GLY A 84 -9.99 -9.56 4.97
N HIS A 85 -9.36 -8.42 5.27
CA HIS A 85 -9.87 -7.43 6.23
C HIS A 85 -10.19 -6.10 5.56
N LEU A 86 -11.00 -5.27 6.21
CA LEU A 86 -11.07 -3.85 5.88
C LEU A 86 -9.85 -3.09 6.42
N PRO A 87 -9.49 -1.93 5.83
CA PRO A 87 -8.40 -1.13 6.32
C PRO A 87 -8.58 -0.72 7.80
N LEU A 88 -7.59 -1.00 8.64
CA LEU A 88 -7.54 -0.53 10.01
C LEU A 88 -6.77 0.79 10.09
N HIS A 89 -7.40 1.85 10.58
CA HIS A 89 -6.77 3.15 10.80
C HIS A 89 -6.33 3.30 12.26
N LEU A 90 -5.07 3.69 12.45
CA LEU A 90 -4.44 3.90 13.73
C LEU A 90 -3.96 5.34 13.82
N ALA A 91 -4.21 6.00 14.94
CA ALA A 91 -3.74 7.34 15.20
C ALA A 91 -2.58 7.35 16.19
N SER A 92 -1.69 8.33 16.06
CA SER A 92 -0.65 8.62 17.06
C SER A 92 0.28 7.43 17.39
N VAL A 93 0.71 6.67 16.40
CA VAL A 93 1.70 5.58 16.54
C VAL A 93 3.08 6.16 16.87
N SER A 94 3.63 5.77 18.01
CA SER A 94 4.92 6.27 18.52
C SER A 94 5.68 5.17 19.26
N LEU A 95 6.91 5.45 19.70
CA LEU A 95 7.66 4.51 20.54
C LEU A 95 6.98 4.24 21.88
N HIS A 96 6.26 5.23 22.44
CA HIS A 96 5.63 5.12 23.76
C HIS A 96 4.46 4.14 23.80
N ASN A 97 3.78 3.91 22.67
CA ASN A 97 2.61 3.04 22.59
C ASN A 97 2.82 1.84 21.65
N ILE A 98 4.05 1.58 21.20
CA ILE A 98 4.33 0.62 20.13
C ILE A 98 3.87 -0.80 20.44
N ASP A 99 4.02 -1.26 21.68
CA ASP A 99 3.56 -2.58 22.12
C ASP A 99 2.03 -2.69 22.09
N SER A 100 1.34 -1.62 22.52
CA SER A 100 -0.12 -1.57 22.47
C SER A 100 -0.63 -1.55 21.03
N ILE A 101 0.01 -0.75 20.16
CA ILE A 101 -0.30 -0.72 18.74
C ILE A 101 -0.07 -2.09 18.11
N ALA A 102 1.03 -2.75 18.46
CA ALA A 102 1.33 -4.08 17.97
C ALA A 102 0.25 -5.11 18.37
N ASN A 103 -0.23 -5.07 19.60
CA ASN A 103 -1.31 -5.95 20.05
C ASN A 103 -2.62 -5.70 19.29
N VAL A 104 -3.00 -4.43 19.08
CA VAL A 104 -4.19 -4.06 18.30
C VAL A 104 -4.11 -4.61 16.87
N ILE A 105 -2.95 -4.49 16.23
CA ILE A 105 -2.72 -5.04 14.90
C ILE A 105 -2.82 -6.57 14.93
N GLU A 106 -2.16 -7.22 15.89
CA GLU A 106 -2.19 -8.67 16.01
C GLU A 106 -3.60 -9.23 16.22
N ASP A 107 -4.41 -8.57 17.05
CA ASP A 107 -5.79 -8.93 17.30
C ASP A 107 -6.66 -8.74 16.04
N HIS A 108 -6.46 -7.64 15.31
CA HIS A 108 -7.12 -7.42 14.03
C HIS A 108 -6.78 -8.51 13.01
N LEU A 109 -5.51 -8.94 12.90
CA LEU A 109 -5.07 -10.01 11.98
C LEU A 109 -5.52 -11.43 12.37
N LYS A 110 -6.00 -11.62 13.60
CA LYS A 110 -6.52 -12.90 14.12
C LYS A 110 -8.05 -12.96 14.13
N SER A 111 -8.70 -11.80 14.24
CA SER A 111 -10.15 -11.72 14.30
C SER A 111 -10.78 -12.16 12.98
N PRO A 112 -11.68 -13.15 12.95
CA PRO A 112 -12.51 -13.39 11.77
C PRO A 112 -13.43 -12.18 11.62
N GLU A 113 -13.06 -11.25 10.76
CA GLU A 113 -13.81 -10.00 10.60
C GLU A 113 -15.18 -10.35 9.97
N ALA A 114 -16.27 -10.03 10.67
CA ALA A 114 -17.63 -10.21 10.15
C ALA A 114 -17.98 -9.10 9.16
N VAL A 115 -17.16 -8.93 8.12
CA VAL A 115 -17.36 -7.94 7.07
C VAL A 115 -18.25 -8.55 5.99
N SER A 116 -19.35 -7.88 5.69
CA SER A 116 -20.22 -8.31 4.59
C SER A 116 -19.61 -7.95 3.24
N GLU A 117 -19.97 -8.69 2.19
CA GLU A 117 -19.53 -8.38 0.82
C GLU A 117 -19.91 -6.95 0.40
N GLN A 118 -21.06 -6.45 0.86
CA GLN A 118 -21.49 -5.07 0.60
C GLN A 118 -20.58 -4.03 1.25
N GLN A 119 -20.09 -4.29 2.45
CA GLN A 119 -19.14 -3.41 3.13
C GLN A 119 -17.78 -3.41 2.40
N GLY A 120 -17.33 -4.57 1.93
CA GLY A 120 -16.14 -4.68 1.09
C GLY A 120 -16.27 -3.92 -0.23
N ALA A 121 -17.39 -4.11 -0.94
CA ALA A 121 -17.63 -3.47 -2.23
C ALA A 121 -17.76 -1.94 -2.14
N ALA A 122 -18.18 -1.42 -0.98
CA ALA A 122 -18.27 0.00 -0.70
C ALA A 122 -16.97 0.61 -0.14
N ALA A 123 -15.96 -0.22 0.18
CA ALA A 123 -14.72 0.25 0.78
C ALA A 123 -13.92 1.11 -0.21
N ASP A 124 -13.29 2.16 0.31
CA ASP A 124 -12.41 3.00 -0.49
C ASP A 124 -11.21 2.20 -1.01
N VAL A 125 -10.82 2.50 -2.25
CA VAL A 125 -9.65 1.88 -2.89
C VAL A 125 -8.47 2.83 -2.80
N HIS A 126 -7.40 2.34 -2.20
CA HIS A 126 -6.14 3.08 -2.04
C HIS A 126 -5.10 2.57 -3.04
N LEU A 127 -4.63 3.50 -3.86
CA LEU A 127 -3.62 3.29 -4.88
C LEU A 127 -2.32 3.90 -4.41
N PHE A 128 -1.27 3.08 -4.25
CA PHE A 128 0.05 3.58 -3.85
C PHE A 128 1.09 3.34 -4.93
N VAL A 129 1.75 4.41 -5.36
CA VAL A 129 2.84 4.36 -6.34
C VAL A 129 4.16 4.70 -5.67
N CYS A 130 5.19 3.89 -5.94
CA CYS A 130 6.53 4.18 -5.40
C CYS A 130 7.17 5.35 -6.14
N THR A 131 7.58 6.39 -5.41
CA THR A 131 8.18 7.61 -5.97
C THR A 131 9.56 7.94 -5.37
N HIS A 132 10.17 6.98 -4.66
CA HIS A 132 11.41 7.18 -3.91
C HIS A 132 12.66 7.26 -4.81
N ALA A 133 12.92 8.45 -5.35
CA ALA A 133 13.98 8.72 -6.33
C ALA A 133 15.40 8.42 -5.84
N ALA A 134 15.71 8.77 -4.58
CA ALA A 134 17.03 8.58 -4.00
C ALA A 134 17.43 7.10 -3.83
N ARG A 135 16.47 6.17 -4.00
CA ARG A 135 16.68 4.73 -3.85
C ARG A 135 16.74 3.99 -5.19
N ASP A 136 15.89 4.37 -6.15
CA ASP A 136 15.88 3.84 -7.51
C ASP A 136 15.44 4.95 -8.47
N CYS A 137 16.28 5.27 -9.46
CA CYS A 137 15.97 6.33 -10.42
C CYS A 137 14.70 6.06 -11.21
N ARG A 138 14.37 4.78 -11.50
CA ARG A 138 13.16 4.42 -12.25
C ARG A 138 11.89 4.75 -11.47
N CYS A 139 11.89 4.54 -10.14
CA CYS A 139 10.78 4.96 -9.28
C CYS A 139 10.68 6.49 -9.23
N GLY A 140 11.81 7.18 -9.16
CA GLY A 140 11.86 8.64 -9.15
C GLY A 140 11.39 9.30 -10.45
N GLU A 141 11.62 8.66 -11.59
CA GLU A 141 11.22 9.18 -12.90
C GLU A 141 9.80 8.76 -13.28
N ARG A 142 9.47 7.47 -13.19
CA ARG A 142 8.21 6.91 -13.69
C ARG A 142 7.07 7.02 -12.67
N GLY A 143 7.37 6.90 -11.38
CA GLY A 143 6.38 6.91 -10.30
C GLY A 143 5.58 8.22 -10.27
N PRO A 144 6.24 9.39 -10.20
CA PRO A 144 5.61 10.70 -10.33
C PRO A 144 4.62 10.85 -11.48
N ILE A 145 5.03 10.46 -12.68
CA ILE A 145 4.22 10.61 -13.89
C ILE A 145 2.96 9.74 -13.80
N LEU A 146 3.08 8.53 -13.26
CA LEU A 146 1.93 7.65 -13.02
C LEU A 146 0.97 8.21 -11.96
N VAL A 147 1.48 8.77 -10.86
CA VAL A 147 0.64 9.42 -9.84
C VAL A 147 -0.17 10.55 -10.45
N ASP A 148 0.46 11.39 -11.27
CA ASP A 148 -0.20 12.52 -11.92
C ASP A 148 -1.26 12.03 -12.93
N ALA A 149 -0.94 10.99 -13.72
CA ALA A 149 -1.87 10.39 -14.68
C ALA A 149 -3.10 9.75 -14.00
N LEU A 150 -2.91 9.02 -12.90
CA LEU A 150 -4.01 8.43 -12.13
C LEU A 150 -4.91 9.53 -11.52
N ASN A 151 -4.30 10.58 -10.95
CA ASN A 151 -5.06 11.68 -10.38
C ASN A 151 -5.83 12.49 -11.44
N GLU A 152 -5.21 12.73 -12.60
CA GLU A 152 -5.87 13.35 -13.76
C GLU A 152 -7.07 12.54 -14.20
N GLU A 153 -6.88 11.24 -14.39
CA GLU A 153 -7.94 10.33 -14.83
C GLU A 153 -9.09 10.24 -13.82
N ILE A 154 -8.77 10.16 -12.53
CA ILE A 154 -9.76 10.20 -11.46
C ILE A 154 -10.54 11.51 -11.48
N ARG A 155 -9.87 12.66 -11.68
CA ARG A 155 -10.54 13.97 -11.76
C ARG A 155 -11.43 14.06 -13.00
N ARG A 156 -10.97 13.54 -14.14
CA ARG A 156 -11.75 13.45 -15.39
C ARG A 156 -13.03 12.64 -15.20
N ARG A 157 -12.98 11.53 -14.47
CA ARG A 157 -14.14 10.66 -14.17
C ARG A 157 -15.09 11.26 -13.14
N LYS A 158 -14.56 11.96 -12.13
CA LYS A 158 -15.31 12.56 -11.00
C LYS A 158 -16.14 13.82 -11.37
N THR A 159 -16.57 13.96 -12.63
CA THR A 159 -17.78 14.76 -12.95
C THR A 159 -19.08 13.95 -12.73
N SER A 160 -18.98 12.66 -12.39
CA SER A 160 -20.09 11.86 -11.88
C SER A 160 -19.65 11.12 -10.60
N ALA A 161 -20.41 11.28 -9.52
CA ALA A 161 -20.12 10.68 -8.22
C ALA A 161 -20.26 9.14 -8.31
N THR A 162 -19.13 8.42 -8.29
CA THR A 162 -19.10 6.96 -8.17
C THR A 162 -18.58 6.55 -6.79
N THR A 163 -19.30 5.65 -6.14
CA THR A 163 -18.87 4.90 -4.94
C THR A 163 -18.45 3.51 -5.41
N PRO A 164 -17.28 2.95 -5.03
CA PRO A 164 -16.32 3.41 -4.02
C PRO A 164 -15.41 4.56 -4.47
N SER A 165 -14.84 5.30 -3.50
CA SER A 165 -13.88 6.35 -3.83
C SER A 165 -12.49 5.77 -4.07
N VAL A 166 -11.79 6.31 -5.07
CA VAL A 166 -10.39 5.96 -5.37
C VAL A 166 -9.49 7.08 -4.88
N ILE A 167 -8.49 6.72 -4.07
CA ILE A 167 -7.53 7.61 -3.41
C ILE A 167 -6.13 7.23 -3.88
N VAL A 168 -5.39 8.17 -4.45
CA VAL A 168 -4.00 7.96 -4.90
C VAL A 168 -3.04 8.57 -3.90
N GLY A 169 -2.10 7.77 -3.41
CA GLY A 169 -0.99 8.17 -2.58
C GLY A 169 0.35 7.72 -3.15
N GLU A 170 1.41 8.20 -2.53
CA GLU A 170 2.78 7.81 -2.80
C GLU A 170 3.28 6.92 -1.68
N VAL A 171 4.16 5.96 -2.01
CA VAL A 171 4.76 5.06 -1.02
C VAL A 171 6.29 5.05 -1.16
N GLY A 172 6.97 4.88 -0.03
CA GLY A 172 8.39 4.56 0.00
C GLY A 172 8.68 3.21 -0.67
N ARG A 173 9.94 2.77 -0.66
CA ARG A 173 10.36 1.53 -1.34
C ARG A 173 9.46 0.32 -1.00
N ALA A 174 8.68 -0.12 -1.96
CA ALA A 174 7.66 -1.15 -1.84
C ALA A 174 8.17 -2.60 -1.68
N ASP A 175 9.33 -2.84 -1.05
CA ASP A 175 10.14 -4.07 -1.11
C ASP A 175 11.30 -4.00 -2.12
N GLY A 176 12.31 -4.87 -1.95
CA GLY A 176 13.57 -4.78 -2.72
C GLY A 176 13.49 -5.31 -4.14
N ARG A 177 12.51 -6.15 -4.48
CA ARG A 177 12.40 -6.79 -5.80
C ARG A 177 11.37 -6.09 -6.67
N ALA A 178 10.33 -5.49 -6.08
CA ALA A 178 9.32 -4.74 -6.80
C ALA A 178 9.92 -3.57 -7.59
N CYS A 179 10.94 -2.88 -7.09
CA CYS A 179 11.58 -1.77 -7.83
C CYS A 179 12.09 -2.15 -9.23
N GLU A 180 12.36 -3.43 -9.51
CA GLU A 180 12.66 -3.89 -10.87
C GLU A 180 11.55 -3.56 -11.88
N TYR A 181 10.31 -3.60 -11.41
CA TYR A 181 9.10 -3.41 -12.20
C TYR A 181 8.51 -2.00 -12.07
N ALA A 182 9.32 -1.00 -11.69
CA ALA A 182 8.85 0.39 -11.63
C ALA A 182 8.27 0.85 -12.99
N ALA A 183 7.16 1.61 -13.05
CA ALA A 183 6.36 2.06 -11.91
C ALA A 183 5.47 0.93 -11.37
N ASN A 184 5.55 0.71 -10.04
CA ASN A 184 4.69 -0.24 -9.35
C ASN A 184 3.47 0.48 -8.78
N LEU A 185 2.33 -0.17 -8.87
CA LEU A 185 1.08 0.25 -8.28
C LEU A 185 0.59 -0.82 -7.30
N LEU A 186 0.47 -0.44 -6.03
CA LEU A 186 -0.16 -1.25 -5.00
C LEU A 186 -1.63 -0.89 -4.90
N VAL A 187 -2.51 -1.88 -4.98
CA VAL A 187 -3.96 -1.71 -4.93
C VAL A 187 -4.47 -2.31 -3.64
N PHE A 188 -4.95 -1.48 -2.73
CA PHE A 188 -5.57 -1.89 -1.48
C PHE A 188 -7.04 -1.47 -1.43
N PRO A 189 -7.93 -2.23 -0.76
CA PRO A 189 -7.66 -3.42 0.06
C PRO A 189 -7.44 -4.73 -0.72
N HIS A 190 -7.57 -4.73 -2.05
CA HIS A 190 -7.39 -5.92 -2.92
C HIS A 190 -6.09 -6.69 -2.70
N GLY A 191 -5.02 -5.98 -2.31
CA GLY A 191 -3.69 -6.53 -2.07
C GLY A 191 -2.92 -6.86 -3.35
N ASP A 192 -3.41 -6.47 -4.53
CA ASP A 192 -2.74 -6.69 -5.81
C ASP A 192 -1.61 -5.71 -6.04
N TRP A 193 -0.55 -6.20 -6.68
CA TRP A 193 0.61 -5.42 -7.07
C TRP A 193 0.72 -5.52 -8.57
N LEU A 194 0.76 -4.35 -9.20
CA LEU A 194 0.96 -4.21 -10.64
C LEU A 194 2.33 -3.57 -10.89
N GLY A 195 3.02 -4.05 -11.92
CA GLY A 195 4.35 -3.56 -12.31
C GLY A 195 4.37 -3.14 -13.77
N HIS A 196 5.36 -2.32 -14.13
CA HIS A 196 5.56 -1.72 -15.45
C HIS A 196 4.40 -0.85 -15.95
N ILE A 197 3.57 -0.36 -15.04
CA ILE A 197 2.44 0.49 -15.41
C ILE A 197 2.96 1.78 -16.05
N GLN A 198 2.38 2.14 -17.20
CA GLN A 198 2.63 3.39 -17.88
C GLN A 198 1.50 4.40 -17.62
N PRO A 199 1.74 5.70 -17.84
CA PRO A 199 0.69 6.72 -17.72
C PRO A 199 -0.55 6.42 -18.58
N GLU A 200 -0.36 5.83 -19.76
CA GLU A 200 -1.43 5.49 -20.71
C GLU A 200 -2.31 4.33 -20.23
N ASP A 201 -1.82 3.51 -19.29
CA ASP A 201 -2.58 2.42 -18.68
C ASP A 201 -3.57 2.92 -17.63
N ALA A 202 -3.43 4.16 -17.14
CA ALA A 202 -4.22 4.68 -16.02
C ALA A 202 -5.75 4.50 -16.19
N PRO A 203 -6.37 4.77 -17.35
CA PRO A 203 -7.80 4.52 -17.54
C PRO A 203 -8.16 3.04 -17.40
N HIS A 204 -7.42 2.15 -18.07
CA HIS A 204 -7.70 0.72 -18.08
C HIS A 204 -7.48 0.06 -16.71
N VAL A 205 -6.46 0.51 -15.98
CA VAL A 205 -6.19 0.09 -14.60
C VAL A 205 -7.34 0.49 -13.69
N LEU A 206 -7.84 1.72 -13.80
CA LEU A 206 -8.98 2.18 -13.01
C LEU A 206 -10.27 1.44 -13.36
N ASP A 207 -10.51 1.14 -14.65
CA ASP A 207 -11.64 0.30 -15.06
C ASP A 207 -11.54 -1.08 -14.42
N ALA A 208 -10.39 -1.75 -14.51
CA ALA A 208 -10.17 -3.06 -13.93
C ALA A 208 -10.37 -3.08 -12.40
N ILE A 209 -10.02 -1.99 -11.70
CA ILE A 209 -10.23 -1.85 -10.26
C ILE A 209 -11.72 -1.66 -9.93
N LEU A 210 -12.41 -0.78 -10.66
CA LEU A 210 -13.81 -0.45 -10.41
C LEU A 210 -14.77 -1.59 -10.79
N ASP A 211 -14.43 -2.36 -11.81
CA ASP A 211 -15.19 -3.54 -12.25
C ASP A 211 -14.99 -4.76 -11.32
N ALA A 212 -13.98 -4.71 -10.45
CA ALA A 212 -13.64 -5.78 -9.51
C ALA A 212 -13.75 -5.28 -8.06
N PRO A 213 -14.97 -5.12 -7.50
CA PRO A 213 -15.15 -4.68 -6.13
C PRO A 213 -14.41 -5.58 -5.14
N TYR A 214 -13.95 -5.00 -4.03
CA TYR A 214 -13.27 -5.77 -3.00
C TYR A 214 -14.25 -6.68 -2.26
N ILE A 215 -13.92 -7.97 -2.19
CA ILE A 215 -14.67 -8.96 -1.40
C ILE A 215 -13.71 -9.53 -0.34
N PRO A 216 -13.99 -9.34 0.95
CA PRO A 216 -13.19 -9.93 2.03
C PRO A 216 -13.06 -11.44 1.88
N HIS A 217 -11.87 -11.96 2.15
CA HIS A 217 -11.52 -13.39 2.07
C HIS A 217 -11.66 -14.04 0.67
N ASP A 218 -11.78 -13.27 -0.41
CA ASP A 218 -11.88 -13.77 -1.80
C ASP A 218 -10.53 -13.79 -2.55
N ASN A 219 -9.44 -13.60 -1.82
CA ASN A 219 -8.08 -13.42 -2.33
C ASN A 219 -7.57 -14.56 -3.25
N VAL A 220 -8.04 -15.79 -3.10
CA VAL A 220 -7.66 -16.95 -3.92
C VAL A 220 -8.57 -17.22 -5.11
N ARG A 221 -9.79 -16.66 -5.14
CA ARG A 221 -10.77 -16.91 -6.20
C ARG A 221 -10.78 -15.79 -7.22
N ARG A 222 -10.63 -14.55 -6.77
CA ARG A 222 -10.63 -13.38 -7.65
C ARG A 222 -9.46 -13.44 -8.65
N PRO A 223 -9.71 -13.26 -9.95
CA PRO A 223 -8.63 -13.24 -10.93
C PRO A 223 -7.62 -12.10 -10.66
N PRO A 224 -6.40 -12.19 -11.19
CA PRO A 224 -5.41 -11.10 -11.13
C PRO A 224 -5.98 -9.79 -11.71
N LEU A 225 -5.86 -8.67 -10.98
CA LEU A 225 -6.22 -7.36 -11.54
C LEU A 225 -5.29 -7.01 -12.68
N TYR A 226 -5.86 -6.52 -13.78
CA TYR A 226 -5.13 -6.02 -14.95
C TYR A 226 -3.98 -6.98 -15.37
N GLY A 227 -4.34 -8.24 -15.61
CA GLY A 227 -3.44 -9.40 -15.58
C GLY A 227 -2.10 -9.25 -16.31
N SER A 228 -2.01 -8.55 -17.44
CA SER A 228 -0.74 -8.35 -18.16
C SER A 228 0.35 -7.67 -17.33
N HIS A 229 -0.02 -6.87 -16.34
CA HIS A 229 0.88 -6.13 -15.46
C HIS A 229 0.92 -6.69 -14.04
N TRP A 230 0.19 -7.78 -13.77
CA TRP A 230 0.11 -8.35 -12.43
C TRP A 230 1.42 -9.06 -12.05
N ILE A 231 1.97 -8.67 -10.89
CA ILE A 231 3.24 -9.22 -10.38
C ILE A 231 3.05 -10.04 -9.10
N GLY A 232 1.92 -9.87 -8.41
CA GLY A 232 1.57 -10.67 -7.24
C GLY A 232 0.44 -10.09 -6.40
N ARG A 233 0.10 -10.80 -5.31
CA ARG A 233 -0.95 -10.41 -4.36
C ARG A 233 -0.55 -10.76 -2.94
N MET A 234 -0.85 -9.87 -2.01
CA MET A 234 -0.76 -10.09 -0.56
C MET A 234 -1.59 -11.32 -0.13
N GLY A 235 -1.12 -12.07 0.86
CA GLY A 235 -1.79 -13.28 1.35
C GLY A 235 -1.48 -14.56 0.58
N LEU A 236 -0.88 -14.47 -0.63
CA LEU A 236 -0.57 -15.64 -1.45
C LEU A 236 0.91 -16.03 -1.42
N SER A 237 1.18 -17.34 -1.33
CA SER A 237 2.50 -17.91 -1.58
C SER A 237 2.93 -17.72 -3.04
N LYS A 238 4.22 -17.87 -3.33
CA LYS A 238 4.72 -17.79 -4.71
C LYS A 238 4.01 -18.79 -5.63
N GLU A 239 3.81 -20.01 -5.18
CA GLU A 239 3.16 -21.09 -5.91
C GLU A 239 1.68 -20.76 -6.16
N GLN A 240 0.99 -20.24 -5.15
CA GLN A 240 -0.40 -19.79 -5.29
C GLN A 240 -0.53 -18.62 -6.27
N GLN A 241 0.41 -17.67 -6.25
CA GLN A 241 0.43 -16.55 -7.18
C GLN A 241 0.61 -17.03 -8.63
N VAL A 242 1.55 -17.95 -8.87
CA VAL A 242 1.80 -18.54 -10.19
C VAL A 242 0.59 -19.34 -10.66
N GLN A 243 -0.01 -20.13 -9.78
CA GLN A 243 -1.21 -20.91 -10.09
C GLN A 243 -2.39 -20.01 -10.45
N LEU A 244 -2.66 -18.97 -9.65
CA LEU A 244 -3.75 -18.02 -9.91
C LEU A 244 -3.56 -17.29 -11.25
N PHE A 245 -2.31 -16.98 -11.61
CA PHE A 245 -2.00 -16.31 -12.88
C PHE A 245 -2.24 -17.19 -14.11
N HIS A 246 -1.84 -18.46 -14.06
CA HIS A 246 -2.00 -19.38 -15.20
C HIS A 246 -3.37 -20.05 -15.27
N HIS A 247 -4.04 -20.19 -14.13
CA HIS A 247 -5.33 -20.83 -13.99
C HIS A 247 -6.26 -19.96 -13.14
N PRO A 248 -6.66 -18.77 -13.63
CA PRO A 248 -7.64 -17.95 -12.94
C PRO A 248 -8.94 -18.77 -12.81
N ALA A 249 -9.56 -18.73 -11.64
CA ALA A 249 -10.88 -19.33 -11.46
C ALA A 249 -11.84 -18.67 -12.47
N LEU A 250 -12.54 -19.50 -13.24
CA LEU A 250 -13.55 -19.08 -14.22
C LEU A 250 -14.79 -18.51 -13.53
#